data_AF-A0A497GAW1-F1
#
_entry.id   AF-A0A497GAW1-F1
#
_cell.length_a   1.000
_cell.length_b   1.000
_cell.length_c   1.000
_cell.angle_alpha   90.00
_cell.angle_beta   90.00
_cell.angle_gamma   90.00
#
_symmetry.space_group_name_H-M   'P 1'
#
loop_
_entity.id
_entity.type
_entity.pdbx_description
1 polymer ?
#
loop_
_entity_poly.entity_id
_entity_poly.type
_entity_poly.pdbx_seq_one_letter_code
_entity_poly.pdbx_strand_id
1 'polypeptide(L)'
;MDEELGAEPLVASLRRLMTEKAVSKLILKLGKPDSIEHILAIYAGLREASGIREVIACKVIARALAKSAAKFGVREEALRSGLRDPYIRKALANMMLGIAYYGVTEPQKLYAPFMVVWDFTLQCNLRCKHCYANARRNPPPNELAFSEKLEVLKQLGEAGVAALSFSGVRH
;
A
#
# COMPACT_ATOMS: atom_id res chain seq x y z
N MET A 1 20.28 -27.58 8.18
CA MET A 1 18.86 -27.12 8.14
C MET A 1 18.90 -25.90 7.25
N ASP A 2 19.02 -26.18 5.96
CA ASP A 2 19.62 -25.30 4.96
C ASP A 2 18.53 -24.82 3.99
N GLU A 3 17.76 -23.82 4.43
CA GLU A 3 16.75 -23.15 3.59
C GLU A 3 16.97 -21.62 3.54
N GLU A 4 18.15 -21.12 3.93
CA GLU A 4 18.54 -19.70 3.84
C GLU A 4 19.36 -19.37 2.57
N LEU A 5 19.99 -20.36 1.93
CA LEU A 5 20.94 -20.14 0.81
C LEU A 5 20.29 -19.68 -0.52
N GLY A 6 18.97 -19.73 -0.65
CA GLY A 6 18.24 -19.35 -1.88
C GLY A 6 17.64 -17.93 -1.87
N ALA A 7 17.40 -17.35 -0.69
CA ALA A 7 16.74 -16.04 -0.56
C ALA A 7 17.74 -14.87 -0.73
N GLU A 8 18.97 -15.03 -0.25
CA GLU A 8 20.04 -14.02 -0.34
C GLU A 8 20.27 -13.49 -1.77
N PRO A 9 20.46 -14.35 -2.81
CA PRO A 9 20.64 -13.89 -4.19
C PRO A 9 19.39 -13.20 -4.76
N LEU A 10 18.20 -13.62 -4.33
CA LEU A 10 16.92 -13.05 -4.75
C LEU A 10 16.72 -11.67 -4.12
N VAL A 11 17.03 -11.50 -2.83
CA VAL A 11 16.98 -10.23 -2.10
C VAL A 11 18.01 -9.25 -2.66
N ALA A 12 19.24 -9.67 -2.91
CA ALA A 12 20.27 -8.84 -3.55
C ALA A 12 19.84 -8.40 -4.96
N SER A 13 19.23 -9.32 -5.72
CA SER A 13 18.64 -9.05 -7.02
C SER A 13 17.48 -8.06 -6.97
N LEU A 14 16.62 -8.17 -5.96
CA LEU A 14 15.48 -7.29 -5.72
C LEU A 14 15.96 -5.90 -5.32
N ARG A 15 16.93 -5.82 -4.41
CA ARG A 15 17.62 -4.58 -4.02
C ARG A 15 18.10 -3.83 -5.26
N ARG A 16 18.84 -4.50 -6.16
CA ARG A 16 19.36 -3.87 -7.38
C ARG A 16 18.26 -3.39 -8.35
N LEU A 17 17.14 -4.10 -8.45
CA LEU A 17 16.02 -3.75 -9.33
C LEU A 17 15.19 -2.58 -8.79
N MET A 18 14.87 -2.63 -7.50
CA MET A 18 13.99 -1.66 -6.86
C MET A 18 14.71 -0.36 -6.50
N THR A 19 16.04 -0.40 -6.37
CA THR A 19 16.89 0.79 -6.17
C THR A 19 17.48 1.33 -7.48
N GLU A 20 17.01 0.84 -8.63
CA GLU A 20 17.44 1.35 -9.93
C GLU A 20 17.16 2.86 -9.99
N LYS A 21 18.21 3.66 -10.21
CA LYS A 21 18.17 5.12 -10.00
C LYS A 21 17.09 5.79 -10.83
N ALA A 22 16.79 5.31 -12.04
CA ALA A 22 15.74 5.87 -12.87
C ALA A 22 14.35 5.61 -12.28
N VAL A 23 14.07 4.37 -11.85
CA VAL A 23 12.82 3.99 -11.19
C VAL A 23 12.64 4.76 -9.89
N SER A 24 13.63 4.76 -9.00
CA SER A 24 13.55 5.46 -7.71
C SER A 24 13.31 6.96 -7.90
N LYS A 25 14.07 7.64 -8.79
CA LYS A 25 13.84 9.07 -9.09
C LYS A 25 12.47 9.34 -9.68
N LEU A 26 11.97 8.47 -10.56
CA LEU A 26 10.62 8.59 -11.13
C LEU A 26 9.55 8.47 -10.03
N ILE A 27 9.65 7.46 -9.17
CA ILE A 27 8.69 7.23 -8.09
C ILE A 27 8.69 8.40 -7.10
N LEU A 28 9.87 8.88 -6.69
CA LEU A 28 9.99 10.08 -5.84
C LEU A 28 9.41 11.33 -6.52
N LYS A 29 9.54 11.46 -7.83
CA LYS A 29 8.94 12.57 -8.60
C LYS A 29 7.42 12.48 -8.68
N LEU A 30 6.85 11.28 -8.73
CA LEU A 30 5.39 11.08 -8.64
C LEU A 30 4.88 11.44 -7.25
N GLY A 31 5.68 11.18 -6.21
CA GLY A 31 5.60 11.75 -4.86
C GLY A 31 4.40 11.32 -4.00
N LYS A 32 3.34 10.77 -4.59
CA LYS A 32 2.12 10.34 -3.90
C LYS A 32 1.71 8.93 -4.32
N PRO A 33 1.16 8.11 -3.41
CA PRO A 33 0.64 6.78 -3.73
C PRO A 33 -0.37 6.78 -4.88
N ASP A 34 -1.35 7.68 -4.83
CA ASP A 34 -2.40 7.77 -5.87
C ASP A 34 -1.82 8.05 -7.27
N SER A 35 -0.74 8.84 -7.36
CA SER A 35 -0.03 9.09 -8.64
C SER A 35 0.59 7.81 -9.19
N ILE A 36 1.14 6.95 -8.32
CA ILE A 36 1.74 5.68 -8.73
C ILE A 36 0.65 4.68 -9.10
N GLU A 37 -0.44 4.62 -8.33
CA GLU A 37 -1.62 3.80 -8.63
C GLU A 37 -2.22 4.14 -9.98
N HIS A 38 -2.26 5.43 -10.32
CA HIS A 38 -2.70 5.88 -11.64
C HIS A 38 -1.85 5.26 -12.75
N ILE A 39 -0.52 5.29 -12.62
CA ILE A 39 0.38 4.66 -13.60
C ILE A 39 0.23 3.13 -13.62
N LEU A 40 0.04 2.49 -12.45
CA LEU A 40 -0.23 1.06 -12.37
C LEU A 40 -1.58 0.69 -13.02
N ALA A 41 -2.58 1.56 -12.95
CA ALA A 41 -3.87 1.38 -13.63
C ALA A 41 -3.72 1.49 -15.16
N ILE A 42 -2.88 2.40 -15.65
CA ILE A 42 -2.51 2.45 -17.08
C ILE A 42 -1.81 1.15 -17.49
N TYR A 43 -0.84 0.69 -16.69
CA TYR A 43 -0.17 -0.59 -16.94
C TYR A 43 -1.15 -1.78 -16.97
N ALA A 44 -2.14 -1.80 -16.08
CA ALA A 44 -3.17 -2.86 -16.04
C ALA A 44 -4.23 -2.73 -17.16
N GLY A 45 -4.14 -1.71 -18.02
CA GLY A 45 -5.11 -1.47 -19.10
C GLY A 45 -6.48 -0.99 -18.61
N LEU A 46 -6.55 -0.43 -17.39
CA LEU A 46 -7.78 0.12 -16.82
C LEU A 46 -7.99 1.60 -17.14
N ARG A 47 -6.95 2.28 -17.61
CA ARG A 47 -6.96 3.69 -18.00
C ARG A 47 -6.04 3.90 -19.19
N GLU A 48 -6.36 4.90 -20.01
CA GLU A 48 -5.46 5.39 -21.04
C GLU A 48 -4.58 6.51 -20.49
N ALA A 49 -3.34 6.59 -20.99
CA ALA A 49 -2.44 7.68 -20.66
C ALA A 49 -2.92 8.97 -21.34
N SER A 50 -3.07 10.03 -20.56
CA SER A 50 -3.49 11.36 -21.03
C SER A 50 -2.37 12.15 -21.70
N GLY A 51 -1.11 11.75 -21.50
CA GLY A 51 0.03 12.44 -22.09
C GLY A 51 1.35 11.68 -22.05
N ILE A 52 2.36 12.24 -22.72
CA ILE A 52 3.69 11.63 -22.90
C ILE A 52 4.36 11.30 -21.56
N ARG A 53 4.17 12.12 -20.52
CA ARG A 53 4.76 11.89 -19.20
C ARG A 53 4.27 10.58 -18.58
N GLU A 54 2.97 10.30 -18.66
CA GLU A 54 2.36 9.07 -18.15
C GLU A 54 2.78 7.86 -18.97
N VAL A 55 2.88 8.01 -20.31
CA VAL A 55 3.40 6.95 -21.19
C VAL A 55 4.84 6.58 -20.79
N ILE A 56 5.71 7.58 -20.57
CA ILE A 56 7.09 7.34 -20.16
C ILE A 56 7.13 6.69 -18.77
N ALA A 57 6.38 7.23 -17.80
CA ALA A 57 6.33 6.69 -16.44
C ALA A 57 5.85 5.22 -16.44
N CYS A 58 4.78 4.94 -17.18
CA CYS A 58 4.26 3.59 -17.37
C CYS A 58 5.30 2.66 -17.99
N LYS A 59 6.03 3.09 -19.02
CA LYS A 59 7.09 2.27 -19.63
C LYS A 59 8.23 1.95 -18.66
N VAL A 60 8.65 2.91 -17.83
CA VAL A 60 9.70 2.69 -16.83
C VAL A 60 9.23 1.71 -15.75
N ILE A 61 8.03 1.95 -15.18
CA ILE A 61 7.45 1.06 -14.16
C ILE A 61 7.19 -0.33 -14.72
N ALA A 62 6.62 -0.45 -15.92
CA ALA A 62 6.35 -1.73 -16.58
C ALA A 62 7.62 -2.58 -16.74
N ARG A 63 8.74 -1.96 -17.16
CA ARG A 63 10.02 -2.66 -17.28
C ARG A 63 10.54 -3.13 -15.93
N ALA A 64 10.41 -2.31 -14.88
CA ALA A 64 10.81 -2.70 -13.53
C ALA A 64 9.96 -3.88 -13.04
N LEU A 65 8.64 -3.79 -13.19
CA LEU A 65 7.70 -4.84 -12.79
C LEU A 65 7.92 -6.14 -13.56
N ALA A 66 8.11 -6.10 -14.88
CA ALA A 66 8.36 -7.30 -15.68
C ALA A 66 9.65 -8.01 -15.26
N LYS A 67 10.73 -7.24 -15.00
CA LYS A 67 12.00 -7.80 -14.50
C LYS A 67 11.84 -8.42 -13.11
N SER A 68 11.10 -7.77 -12.22
CA SER A 68 10.82 -8.31 -10.88
C SER A 68 9.95 -9.56 -10.97
N ALA A 69 8.84 -9.51 -11.70
CA ALA A 69 7.91 -10.63 -11.88
C ALA A 69 8.61 -11.88 -12.42
N ALA A 70 9.45 -11.73 -13.45
CA ALA A 70 10.22 -12.85 -14.00
C ALA A 70 11.14 -13.51 -12.95
N LYS A 71 11.73 -12.74 -12.03
CA LYS A 71 12.56 -13.28 -10.94
C LYS A 71 11.76 -14.03 -9.88
N PHE A 72 10.51 -13.65 -9.66
CA PHE A 72 9.59 -14.34 -8.75
C PHE A 72 8.80 -15.47 -9.43
N GLY A 73 9.09 -15.78 -10.70
CA GLY A 73 8.31 -16.77 -11.46
C GLY A 73 6.88 -16.35 -11.77
N VAL A 74 6.57 -15.04 -11.65
CA VAL A 74 5.25 -14.49 -11.91
C VAL A 74 5.14 -14.11 -13.40
N ARG A 75 4.11 -14.64 -14.07
CA ARG A 75 3.81 -14.29 -15.46
C ARG A 75 3.26 -12.87 -15.56
N GLU A 76 3.61 -12.15 -16.63
CA GLU A 76 3.14 -10.77 -16.85
C GLU A 76 1.60 -10.66 -16.86
N GLU A 77 0.92 -11.64 -17.45
CA GLU A 77 -0.55 -11.68 -17.46
C GLU A 77 -1.15 -11.76 -16.04
N ALA A 78 -0.55 -12.58 -15.17
CA ALA A 78 -0.98 -12.70 -13.79
C ALA A 78 -0.74 -11.39 -13.01
N LEU A 79 0.38 -10.72 -13.28
CA LEU A 79 0.67 -9.40 -12.71
C LEU A 79 -0.37 -8.36 -13.17
N ARG A 80 -0.66 -8.29 -14.47
CA ARG A 80 -1.67 -7.36 -15.02
C ARG A 80 -3.04 -7.62 -14.43
N SER A 81 -3.44 -8.89 -14.37
CA SER A 81 -4.71 -9.30 -13.76
C SER A 81 -4.79 -8.94 -12.28
N GLY A 82 -3.74 -9.19 -11.50
CA GLY A 82 -3.69 -8.83 -10.08
C GLY A 82 -3.77 -7.32 -9.85
N LEU A 83 -3.10 -6.54 -10.70
CA LEU A 83 -3.18 -5.08 -10.66
C LEU A 83 -4.53 -4.51 -11.15
N ARG A 84 -5.50 -5.34 -11.55
CA ARG A 84 -6.88 -4.87 -11.73
C ARG A 84 -7.58 -4.63 -10.40
N ASP A 85 -7.14 -5.29 -9.33
CA ASP A 85 -7.61 -5.04 -7.97
C ASP A 85 -7.04 -3.71 -7.42
N PRO A 86 -7.90 -2.76 -7.01
CA PRO A 86 -7.44 -1.49 -6.42
C PRO A 86 -6.63 -1.65 -5.15
N TYR A 87 -6.92 -2.64 -4.30
CA TYR A 87 -6.17 -2.87 -3.05
C TYR A 87 -4.74 -3.30 -3.34
N ILE A 88 -4.54 -4.17 -4.35
CA ILE A 88 -3.22 -4.60 -4.78
C ILE A 88 -2.43 -3.44 -5.39
N ARG A 89 -3.08 -2.58 -6.19
CA ARG A 89 -2.42 -1.36 -6.71
C ARG A 89 -2.00 -0.42 -5.60
N LYS A 90 -2.87 -0.15 -4.61
CA LYS A 90 -2.57 0.73 -3.47
C LYS A 90 -1.42 0.17 -2.63
N ALA A 91 -1.46 -1.12 -2.30
CA ALA A 91 -0.39 -1.82 -1.61
C ALA A 91 0.95 -1.70 -2.35
N LEU A 92 0.96 -1.96 -3.65
CA LEU A 92 2.18 -1.90 -4.45
C LEU A 92 2.70 -0.48 -4.58
N ALA A 93 1.83 0.51 -4.78
CA ALA A 93 2.22 1.93 -4.82
C ALA A 93 2.86 2.39 -3.51
N ASN A 94 2.26 2.04 -2.36
CA ASN A 94 2.79 2.31 -1.04
C ASN A 94 4.17 1.65 -0.84
N MET A 95 4.33 0.39 -1.26
CA MET A 95 5.61 -0.32 -1.21
C MET A 95 6.67 0.31 -2.12
N MET A 96 6.33 0.62 -3.39
CA MET A 96 7.25 1.24 -4.34
C MET A 96 7.75 2.59 -3.83
N LEU A 97 6.85 3.41 -3.27
CA LEU A 97 7.21 4.70 -2.70
C LEU A 97 8.08 4.54 -1.44
N GLY A 98 7.74 3.58 -0.56
CA GLY A 98 8.55 3.25 0.61
C GLY A 98 9.97 2.83 0.23
N ILE A 99 10.13 1.97 -0.78
CA ILE A 99 11.45 1.56 -1.28
C ILE A 99 12.20 2.74 -1.92
N ALA A 100 11.50 3.64 -2.61
CA ALA A 100 12.13 4.82 -3.20
C ALA A 100 12.67 5.79 -2.13
N TYR A 101 11.97 5.94 -1.00
CA TYR A 101 12.38 6.79 0.12
C TYR A 101 13.45 6.16 1.02
N TYR A 102 13.26 4.89 1.39
CA TYR A 102 14.03 4.23 2.45
C TYR A 102 14.99 3.16 1.93
N GLY A 103 14.94 2.84 0.63
CA GLY A 103 15.55 1.64 0.10
C GLY A 103 14.82 0.37 0.51
N VAL A 104 15.39 -0.77 0.14
CA VAL A 104 14.92 -2.07 0.63
C VAL A 104 15.46 -2.26 2.05
N THR A 105 14.55 -2.50 2.99
CA THR A 105 14.83 -2.58 4.44
C THR A 105 14.30 -3.89 5.01
N GLU A 106 14.78 -4.27 6.19
CA GLU A 106 14.32 -5.45 6.91
C GLU A 106 13.98 -5.08 8.37
N PRO A 107 12.71 -5.22 8.80
CA PRO A 107 11.52 -5.44 7.96
C PRO A 107 11.30 -4.29 6.97
N GLN A 108 10.59 -4.54 5.87
CA GLN A 108 10.39 -3.53 4.84
C GLN A 108 9.54 -2.37 5.35
N LYS A 109 10.14 -1.18 5.40
CA LYS A 109 9.47 0.09 5.66
C LYS A 109 8.61 0.49 4.45
N LEU A 110 7.32 0.68 4.69
CA LEU A 110 6.38 1.22 3.72
C LEU A 110 6.29 2.74 3.86
N TYR A 111 5.77 3.41 2.84
CA TYR A 111 5.55 4.86 2.90
C TYR A 111 4.45 5.25 3.90
N ALA A 112 3.38 4.47 3.94
CA ALA A 112 2.31 4.51 4.93
C ALA A 112 2.08 3.11 5.52
N PRO A 113 1.43 2.98 6.69
CA PRO A 113 1.06 1.68 7.22
C PRO A 113 0.26 0.85 6.20
N PHE A 114 0.58 -0.44 6.09
CA PHE A 114 -0.16 -1.34 5.18
C PHE A 114 -1.64 -1.44 5.59
N MET A 115 -1.84 -1.66 6.89
CA MET A 115 -3.14 -1.78 7.52
C MET A 115 -3.19 -0.88 8.75
N VAL A 116 -4.33 -0.24 8.96
CA VAL A 116 -4.67 0.41 10.23
C VAL A 116 -5.80 -0.39 10.89
N VAL A 117 -5.68 -0.63 12.19
CA VAL A 117 -6.81 -1.10 13.01
C VAL A 117 -7.32 0.11 13.77
N TRP A 118 -8.61 0.41 13.65
CA TRP A 118 -9.18 1.62 14.20
C TRP A 118 -10.42 1.33 15.05
N ASP A 119 -10.30 1.66 16.35
CA ASP A 119 -11.41 1.77 17.28
C ASP A 119 -12.31 2.97 16.89
N PHE A 120 -13.20 2.75 15.92
CA PHE A 120 -14.02 3.81 15.32
C PHE A 120 -15.19 4.22 16.24
N THR A 121 -15.46 3.45 17.28
CA THR A 121 -16.37 3.82 18.37
C THR A 121 -15.99 3.10 19.67
N LEU A 122 -16.16 3.81 20.79
CA LEU A 122 -16.01 3.25 22.13
C LEU A 122 -17.37 3.04 22.82
N GLN A 123 -18.48 3.20 22.10
CA GLN A 123 -19.81 2.88 22.59
C GLN A 123 -20.01 1.35 22.63
N CYS A 124 -20.45 0.80 23.76
CA CYS A 124 -20.70 -0.63 23.95
C CYS A 124 -21.71 -0.87 25.07
N ASN A 125 -22.66 -1.79 24.87
CA ASN A 125 -23.67 -2.17 25.87
C ASN A 125 -23.17 -3.21 26.90
N LEU A 126 -22.00 -3.82 26.68
CA LEU A 126 -21.41 -4.82 27.58
C LEU A 126 -20.59 -4.16 28.69
N ARG A 127 -20.31 -4.92 29.76
CA ARG A 127 -19.51 -4.50 30.93
C ARG A 127 -18.36 -5.45 31.19
N CYS A 128 -17.59 -5.74 30.15
CA CYS A 128 -16.51 -6.72 30.20
C CYS A 128 -15.38 -6.26 31.13
N LYS A 129 -15.02 -7.08 32.12
CA LYS A 129 -13.91 -6.80 33.06
C LYS A 129 -12.54 -6.71 32.39
N HIS A 130 -12.40 -7.28 31.19
CA HIS A 130 -11.14 -7.38 30.44
C HIS A 130 -11.15 -6.52 29.17
N CYS A 131 -11.99 -5.47 29.09
CA CYS A 131 -12.07 -4.62 27.92
C CYS A 131 -10.84 -3.71 27.83
N TYR A 132 -9.88 -4.07 26.97
CA TYR A 132 -8.72 -3.22 26.66
C TYR A 132 -9.13 -1.82 26.19
N ALA A 133 -10.16 -1.73 25.34
CA ALA A 133 -10.65 -0.47 24.78
C ALA A 133 -11.37 0.43 25.81
N ASN A 134 -11.63 -0.08 27.04
CA ASN A 134 -12.38 0.62 28.08
C ASN A 134 -13.72 1.20 27.57
N ALA A 135 -14.41 0.44 26.71
CA ALA A 135 -15.65 0.84 26.06
C ALA A 135 -16.76 1.06 27.09
N ARG A 136 -17.66 2.01 26.81
CA ARG A 136 -18.71 2.46 27.74
C ARG A 136 -20.06 2.49 27.07
N ARG A 137 -21.12 2.49 27.89
CA ARG A 137 -22.51 2.56 27.38
C ARG A 137 -22.78 3.78 26.50
N ASN A 138 -22.17 4.91 26.85
CA ASN A 138 -22.29 6.15 26.09
C ASN A 138 -20.93 6.45 25.44
N PRO A 139 -20.92 7.00 24.22
CA PRO A 139 -19.68 7.44 23.59
C PRO A 139 -19.01 8.53 24.45
N PRO A 140 -17.67 8.60 24.47
CA PRO A 140 -16.97 9.65 25.17
C PRO A 140 -17.21 11.01 24.49
N PRO A 141 -17.12 12.14 25.23
CA PRO A 141 -17.42 13.47 24.68
C PRO A 141 -16.55 13.88 23.48
N ASN A 142 -15.38 13.25 23.34
CA ASN A 142 -14.41 13.50 22.27
C ASN A 142 -14.42 12.41 21.19
N GLU A 143 -15.43 11.52 21.16
CA GLU A 143 -15.59 10.62 20.02
C GLU A 143 -15.93 11.43 18.77
N LEU A 144 -15.27 11.10 17.65
CA LEU A 144 -15.47 11.79 16.38
C LEU A 144 -16.94 11.71 15.92
N ALA A 145 -17.45 12.81 15.39
CA ALA A 145 -18.69 12.83 14.65
C ALA A 145 -18.56 12.02 13.36
N PHE A 146 -19.70 11.63 12.77
CA PHE A 146 -19.70 10.84 11.54
C PHE A 146 -18.92 11.51 10.39
N SER A 147 -19.09 12.82 10.20
CA SER A 147 -18.36 13.58 9.18
C SER A 147 -16.85 13.57 9.40
N GLU A 148 -16.41 13.68 10.65
CA GLU A 148 -14.99 13.62 11.02
C GLU A 148 -14.42 12.22 10.80
N LYS A 149 -15.20 11.17 11.09
CA LYS A 149 -14.81 9.79 10.79
C LYS A 149 -14.61 9.57 9.29
N LEU A 150 -15.48 10.12 8.44
CA LEU A 150 -15.33 10.06 6.99
C LEU A 150 -14.07 10.80 6.51
N GLU A 151 -13.75 11.93 7.12
CA GLU A 151 -12.54 12.68 6.80
C GLU A 151 -11.27 11.89 7.16
N VAL A 152 -11.26 11.18 8.30
CA VAL A 152 -10.17 10.25 8.65
C VAL A 152 -10.01 9.17 7.58
N LEU A 153 -11.11 8.55 7.11
CA LEU A 153 -11.04 7.54 6.04
C LEU A 153 -10.43 8.09 4.76
N LYS A 154 -10.82 9.32 4.38
CA LYS A 154 -10.26 10.01 3.21
C LYS A 154 -8.76 10.21 3.37
N GLN A 155 -8.32 10.71 4.52
CA GLN A 155 -6.90 10.94 4.81
C GLN A 155 -6.08 9.64 4.79
N LEU A 156 -6.59 8.56 5.38
CA LEU A 156 -5.94 7.25 5.33
C LEU A 156 -5.82 6.73 3.89
N GLY A 157 -6.88 6.89 3.10
CA GLY A 157 -6.89 6.55 1.69
C GLY A 157 -5.85 7.33 0.90
N GLU A 158 -5.84 8.65 1.01
CA GLU A 158 -4.90 9.57 0.32
C GLU A 158 -3.45 9.33 0.75
N ALA A 159 -3.22 8.94 2.01
CA ALA A 159 -1.90 8.58 2.51
C ALA A 159 -1.37 7.25 1.94
N GLY A 160 -2.22 6.42 1.34
CA GLY A 160 -1.83 5.13 0.75
C GLY A 160 -1.99 3.93 1.69
N VAL A 161 -2.79 4.06 2.76
CA VAL A 161 -3.16 2.91 3.60
C VAL A 161 -4.01 1.95 2.77
N ALA A 162 -3.56 0.70 2.64
CA ALA A 162 -4.16 -0.28 1.73
C ALA A 162 -5.32 -1.05 2.38
N ALA A 163 -5.31 -1.18 3.70
CA ALA A 163 -6.35 -1.88 4.44
C ALA A 163 -6.73 -1.13 5.72
N LEU A 164 -8.01 -1.19 6.06
CA LEU A 164 -8.53 -0.67 7.32
C LEU A 164 -9.38 -1.75 7.98
N SER A 165 -9.05 -2.09 9.21
CA SER A 165 -9.85 -2.96 10.05
C SER A 165 -10.58 -2.10 11.07
N PHE A 166 -11.90 -2.07 11.00
CA PHE A 166 -12.69 -1.43 12.03
C PHE A 166 -12.75 -2.32 13.26
N SER A 167 -12.42 -1.75 14.41
CA SER A 167 -12.68 -2.31 15.73
C SER A 167 -13.66 -1.40 16.48
N GLY A 168 -14.52 -2.01 17.29
CA GLY A 168 -15.67 -1.33 17.89
C GLY A 168 -16.86 -2.26 17.93
N VAL A 169 -17.67 -2.15 18.98
CA VAL A 169 -18.82 -3.04 19.20
C VAL A 169 -20.09 -2.31 18.82
N ARG A 170 -20.89 -2.90 17.93
CA ARG A 170 -22.19 -2.34 17.58
C ARG A 170 -23.20 -2.67 18.68
N HIS A 171 -24.08 -1.71 18.94
CA HIS A 171 -25.27 -1.86 19.77
C HIS A 171 -26.17 -3.02 19.34
#